data_AF-A0A101IEW7-F1
#
_entry.id   AF-A0A101IEW7-F1
#
_cell.length_a   1.000
_cell.length_b   1.000
_cell.length_c   1.000
_cell.angle_alpha   90.00
_cell.angle_beta   90.00
_cell.angle_gamma   90.00
#
_symmetry.space_group_name_H-M   'P 1'
#
loop_
_entity.id
_entity.type
_entity.pdbx_description
1 polymer ?
#
loop_
_entity_poly.entity_id
_entity_poly.type
_entity_poly.pdbx_seq_one_letter_code
_entity_poly.pdbx_strand_id
1 'polypeptide(L)'
;MVIVSRESSHFGSILTRGDERTADKTKFERFKKWFPEQREYLSIVRDPDCQGFPDRILLTIIGISRKNLKPYTEDLFSLFRDNQEFSELVNGIQAYNEFQDILDISINAELDFKPRTAAEILRMHVWNRHYCFHESLLYLRDSISSWLDGNMLASLALLRPFLELSVLHIYRHVTADKNGHEKHLEWVHGKKNKPNFHGMVDLSIEHLAAAEFCNTERLNLLKESLKKAFKSLCAYNHSPQLDESISTMSKGNLSISAESVLFYLVVASSVLRQVIFLFVLAYPTSLFPVDKYRKWGVSPPVGLYFDEYNYAAIREFLGAENIETLKLQLENCDDVVDLMSFYNSCEDLPEETLNELWADFCEQTRMPMNTGITDRKKRILLSKAVIRALHWGSSYTEKDNEERMNNDSLDSLMSSWSKLKDW
;
A
#
# COMPACT_ATOMS: atom_id res chain seq x y z
N MET A 1 7.12 7.59 14.59
CA MET A 1 6.47 6.37 14.07
C MET A 1 5.25 6.06 14.90
N VAL A 2 4.12 5.83 14.25
CA VAL A 2 2.81 5.61 14.88
C VAL A 2 2.24 4.29 14.38
N ILE A 3 1.63 3.50 15.28
CA ILE A 3 0.94 2.25 14.96
C ILE A 3 -0.46 2.34 15.56
N VAL A 4 -1.49 2.23 14.73
CA VAL A 4 -2.88 2.12 15.16
C VAL A 4 -3.29 0.64 15.06
N SER A 5 -3.77 0.07 16.15
CA SER A 5 -4.29 -1.31 16.17
C SER A 5 -5.74 -1.32 16.62
N ARG A 6 -6.63 -1.86 15.79
CA ARG A 6 -7.93 -2.34 16.24
C ARG A 6 -7.80 -3.78 16.73
N GLU A 7 -8.41 -4.09 17.85
CA GLU A 7 -8.48 -5.47 18.34
C GLU A 7 -9.47 -6.26 17.47
N SER A 8 -9.01 -7.30 16.77
CA SER A 8 -9.90 -8.23 16.08
C SER A 8 -10.52 -9.19 17.10
N SER A 9 -11.70 -8.88 17.62
CA SER A 9 -12.43 -9.73 18.57
C SER A 9 -13.06 -11.00 17.96
N HIS A 10 -12.94 -11.21 16.63
CA HIS A 10 -13.68 -12.22 15.87
C HIS A 10 -13.24 -13.68 16.07
N PHE A 11 -12.01 -13.94 16.55
CA PHE A 11 -11.55 -15.32 16.75
C PHE A 11 -12.24 -16.03 17.93
N GLY A 12 -12.81 -15.28 18.88
CA GLY A 12 -13.49 -15.85 20.05
C GLY A 12 -14.91 -16.35 19.79
N SER A 13 -15.63 -15.77 18.81
CA SER A 13 -17.07 -15.98 18.65
C SER A 13 -17.47 -17.12 17.70
N ILE A 14 -16.56 -17.54 16.81
CA ILE A 14 -16.87 -18.57 15.79
C ILE A 14 -16.69 -19.99 16.33
N LEU A 15 -15.75 -20.21 17.26
CA LEU A 15 -15.47 -21.52 17.85
C LEU A 15 -16.40 -21.92 19.00
N THR A 16 -17.23 -21.01 19.50
CA THR A 16 -18.23 -21.29 20.55
C THR A 16 -19.57 -21.79 20.02
N ARG A 17 -19.73 -21.96 18.70
CA ARG A 17 -21.00 -22.36 18.06
C ARG A 17 -21.10 -23.82 17.62
N GLY A 18 -20.06 -24.63 17.81
CA GLY A 18 -20.13 -26.08 17.64
C GLY A 18 -20.04 -26.76 19.00
N ASP A 19 -20.90 -27.75 19.25
CA ASP A 19 -21.01 -28.55 20.49
C ASP A 19 -19.70 -28.60 21.29
N GLU A 20 -19.79 -28.21 22.56
CA GLU A 20 -18.73 -28.28 23.57
C GLU A 20 -18.24 -29.72 23.77
N ARG A 21 -17.52 -30.28 22.80
CA ARG A 21 -16.46 -31.21 23.08
C ARG A 21 -15.34 -30.36 23.64
N THR A 22 -14.99 -30.62 24.89
CA THR A 22 -13.88 -30.09 25.66
C THR A 22 -12.58 -30.03 24.83
N ALA A 23 -12.47 -29.01 23.97
CA ALA A 23 -11.21 -28.61 23.40
C ALA A 23 -10.35 -28.21 24.59
N ASP A 24 -9.29 -28.99 24.83
CA ASP A 24 -8.32 -28.76 25.89
C ASP A 24 -7.91 -27.29 25.85
N LYS A 25 -8.45 -26.49 26.79
CA LYS A 25 -8.24 -25.03 26.85
C LYS A 25 -6.75 -24.72 26.82
N THR A 26 -5.92 -25.61 27.36
CA THR A 26 -4.46 -25.52 27.34
C THR A 26 -3.86 -25.71 25.94
N LYS A 27 -4.43 -26.54 25.08
CA LYS A 27 -4.04 -26.63 23.66
C LYS A 27 -4.51 -25.41 22.86
N PHE A 28 -5.73 -24.94 23.11
CA PHE A 28 -6.26 -23.76 22.42
C PHE A 28 -5.51 -22.48 22.80
N GLU A 29 -5.20 -22.26 24.08
CA GLU A 29 -4.38 -21.14 24.52
C GLU A 29 -2.93 -21.27 24.04
N ARG A 30 -2.38 -22.50 23.96
CA ARG A 30 -1.09 -22.73 23.28
C ARG A 30 -1.16 -22.40 21.80
N PHE A 31 -2.26 -22.67 21.12
CA PHE A 31 -2.48 -22.38 19.71
C PHE A 31 -2.67 -20.88 19.46
N LYS A 32 -3.43 -20.17 20.30
CA LYS A 32 -3.58 -18.69 20.24
C LYS A 32 -2.25 -17.96 20.29
N LYS A 33 -1.25 -18.49 21.01
CA LYS A 33 0.11 -17.90 21.04
C LYS A 33 0.78 -17.83 19.66
N TRP A 34 0.33 -18.64 18.69
CA TRP A 34 0.82 -18.64 17.31
C TRP A 34 0.11 -17.59 16.44
N PHE A 35 -1.01 -17.05 16.92
CA PHE A 35 -1.77 -15.95 16.30
C PHE A 35 -1.77 -14.77 17.27
N PRO A 36 -0.59 -14.15 17.53
CA PRO A 36 -0.55 -12.94 18.32
C PRO A 36 -1.54 -11.93 17.72
N GLU A 37 -2.20 -11.14 18.57
CA GLU A 37 -3.17 -10.13 18.15
C GLU A 37 -2.68 -9.43 16.89
N GLN A 38 -3.40 -9.66 15.78
CA GLN A 38 -3.10 -9.01 14.51
C GLN A 38 -3.43 -7.54 14.70
N ARG A 39 -2.44 -6.75 15.09
CA ARG A 39 -2.55 -5.29 15.06
C ARG A 39 -2.78 -4.91 13.60
N GLU A 40 -3.68 -4.00 13.28
CA GLU A 40 -3.92 -3.60 11.89
C GLU A 40 -2.66 -2.95 11.29
N TYR A 41 -1.79 -3.78 10.70
CA TYR A 41 -0.39 -3.51 10.36
C TYR A 41 -0.21 -2.57 9.15
N LEU A 42 -1.28 -2.00 8.60
CA LEU A 42 -1.24 -1.22 7.34
C LEU A 42 -1.24 0.29 7.57
N SER A 43 -1.28 0.70 8.83
CA SER A 43 -1.37 2.08 9.30
C SER A 43 -0.01 2.72 9.64
N ILE A 44 1.10 2.21 9.08
CA ILE A 44 2.45 2.63 9.49
C ILE A 44 2.89 3.83 8.67
N VAL A 45 3.21 4.92 9.36
CA VAL A 45 3.71 6.15 8.75
C VAL A 45 5.08 6.48 9.34
N ARG A 46 6.09 6.59 8.47
CA ARG A 46 7.44 6.99 8.90
C ARG A 46 7.43 8.48 9.21
N ASP A 47 8.15 8.78 10.29
CA ASP A 47 8.61 10.11 10.58
C ASP A 47 9.95 10.30 9.83
N PRO A 48 10.08 11.21 8.85
CA PRO A 48 11.30 11.43 8.07
C PRO A 48 12.48 11.90 8.93
N ASP A 49 12.21 12.52 10.09
CA ASP A 49 13.24 12.91 11.05
C ASP A 49 13.63 11.76 11.98
N CYS A 50 12.90 10.64 11.95
CA CYS A 50 13.26 9.45 12.69
C CYS A 50 14.48 8.79 12.03
N GLN A 51 15.66 9.08 12.60
CA GLN A 51 16.88 8.32 12.39
C GLN A 51 16.70 6.91 12.97
N GLY A 52 16.04 6.04 12.21
CA GLY A 52 15.86 4.63 12.52
C GLY A 52 16.84 3.79 11.72
N PHE A 53 17.38 2.73 12.34
CA PHE A 53 18.09 1.70 11.59
C PHE A 53 17.11 0.99 10.62
N PRO A 54 17.56 0.59 9.41
CA PRO A 54 16.69 -0.05 8.40
C PRO A 54 15.94 -1.28 8.92
N ASP A 55 16.55 -2.08 9.82
CA ASP A 55 15.91 -3.24 10.45
C ASP A 55 14.66 -2.84 11.24
N ARG A 56 14.70 -1.73 11.99
CA ARG A 56 13.54 -1.25 12.76
C ARG A 56 12.40 -0.79 11.86
N ILE A 57 12.73 -0.13 10.76
CA ILE A 57 11.75 0.32 9.77
C ILE A 57 11.08 -0.91 9.15
N LEU A 58 11.88 -1.88 8.70
CA LEU A 58 11.38 -3.12 8.11
C LEU A 58 10.47 -3.88 9.06
N LEU A 59 10.92 -4.12 10.29
CA LEU A 59 10.16 -4.82 11.33
C LEU A 59 8.82 -4.16 11.61
N THR A 60 8.79 -2.82 11.57
CA THR A 60 7.55 -2.09 11.71
C THR A 60 6.65 -2.39 10.53
N ILE A 61 7.11 -2.19 9.29
CA ILE A 61 6.33 -2.40 8.06
C ILE A 61 5.69 -3.79 8.00
N ILE A 62 6.44 -4.82 8.38
CA ILE A 62 5.95 -6.21 8.39
C ILE A 62 5.22 -6.59 9.69
N GLY A 63 5.15 -5.70 10.68
CA GLY A 63 4.41 -5.93 11.92
C GLY A 63 5.06 -6.90 12.91
N ILE A 64 6.35 -7.19 12.76
CA ILE A 64 7.06 -8.14 13.62
C ILE A 64 7.72 -7.42 14.78
N SER A 65 7.36 -7.82 16.01
CA SER A 65 8.05 -7.34 17.21
C SER A 65 9.45 -7.95 17.31
N ARG A 66 10.46 -7.14 17.65
CA ARG A 66 11.85 -7.61 17.82
C ARG A 66 11.98 -8.81 18.77
N LYS A 67 11.15 -8.85 19.83
CA LYS A 67 11.13 -9.97 20.79
C LYS A 67 10.69 -11.31 20.19
N ASN A 68 10.06 -11.30 19.01
CA ASN A 68 9.57 -12.47 18.30
C ASN A 68 10.54 -12.91 17.18
N LEU A 69 11.71 -12.27 17.04
CA LEU A 69 12.65 -12.61 15.98
C LEU A 69 13.35 -13.94 16.26
N LYS A 70 13.55 -14.70 15.19
CA LYS A 70 14.38 -15.91 15.21
C LYS A 70 15.86 -15.49 15.29
N PRO A 71 16.73 -16.31 15.89
CA PRO A 71 18.17 -16.03 15.95
C PRO A 71 18.77 -15.73 14.58
N TYR A 72 18.40 -16.51 13.55
CA TYR A 72 18.79 -16.28 12.16
C TYR A 72 18.48 -14.86 11.67
N THR A 73 17.31 -14.33 12.00
CA THR A 73 16.88 -12.99 11.57
C THR A 73 17.67 -11.88 12.28
N GLU A 74 17.99 -12.05 13.57
CA GLU A 74 18.84 -11.11 14.30
C GLU A 74 20.27 -11.10 13.75
N ASP A 75 20.83 -12.29 13.46
CA ASP A 75 22.15 -12.40 12.82
C ASP A 75 22.15 -11.73 11.45
N LEU A 76 21.09 -11.94 10.66
CA LEU A 76 20.91 -11.30 9.36
C LEU A 76 20.87 -9.77 9.47
N PHE A 77 20.12 -9.21 10.42
CA PHE A 77 20.11 -7.76 10.65
C PHE A 77 21.44 -7.23 11.17
N SER A 78 22.19 -8.01 11.95
CA SER A 78 23.53 -7.61 12.38
C SER A 78 24.49 -7.50 11.19
N LEU A 79 24.36 -8.40 10.22
CA LEU A 79 25.19 -8.45 9.01
C LEU A 79 24.85 -7.32 8.03
N PHE A 80 23.56 -7.05 7.82
CA PHE A 80 23.09 -6.10 6.81
C PHE A 80 22.82 -4.69 7.32
N ARG A 81 23.09 -4.40 8.61
CA ARG A 81 22.78 -3.10 9.21
C ARG A 81 23.31 -1.91 8.40
N ASP A 82 24.53 -2.04 7.89
CA ASP A 82 25.23 -1.01 7.12
C ASP A 82 25.32 -1.37 5.63
N ASN A 83 24.55 -2.37 5.18
CA ASN A 83 24.54 -2.80 3.79
C ASN A 83 23.61 -1.90 2.95
N GLN A 84 24.11 -1.47 1.79
CA GLN A 84 23.40 -0.55 0.91
C GLN A 84 22.18 -1.21 0.28
N GLU A 85 22.29 -2.45 -0.19
CA GLU A 85 21.20 -3.18 -0.84
C GLU A 85 20.03 -3.44 0.12
N PHE A 86 20.33 -3.72 1.40
CA PHE A 86 19.31 -3.85 2.44
C PHE A 86 18.62 -2.51 2.71
N SER A 87 19.38 -1.42 2.83
CA SER A 87 18.82 -0.08 3.02
C SER A 87 17.94 0.33 1.83
N GLU A 88 18.39 0.03 0.61
CA GLU A 88 17.64 0.25 -0.62
C GLU A 88 16.33 -0.53 -0.64
N LEU A 89 16.34 -1.82 -0.27
CA LEU A 89 15.13 -2.63 -0.15
C LEU A 89 14.14 -2.01 0.84
N VAL A 90 14.61 -1.64 2.04
CA VAL A 90 13.76 -1.05 3.09
C VAL A 90 13.13 0.26 2.61
N ASN A 91 13.93 1.13 1.97
CA ASN A 91 13.45 2.39 1.41
C ASN A 91 12.45 2.16 0.28
N GLY A 92 12.65 1.14 -0.56
CA GLY A 92 11.71 0.76 -1.62
C GLY A 92 10.37 0.28 -1.07
N ILE A 93 10.40 -0.61 -0.08
CA ILE A 93 9.17 -1.09 0.56
C ILE A 93 8.42 0.10 1.18
N GLN A 94 9.14 1.01 1.82
CA GLN A 94 8.55 2.19 2.41
C GLN A 94 7.92 3.10 1.35
N ALA A 95 8.66 3.45 0.30
CA ALA A 95 8.17 4.27 -0.80
C ALA A 95 6.91 3.70 -1.43
N TYR A 96 6.84 2.38 -1.63
CA TYR A 96 5.64 1.71 -2.12
C TYR A 96 4.45 1.86 -1.15
N ASN A 97 4.71 1.71 0.16
CA ASN A 97 3.69 1.84 1.20
C ASN A 97 3.12 3.27 1.31
N GLU A 98 3.89 4.31 0.94
CA GLU A 98 3.44 5.71 0.95
C GLU A 98 2.37 6.01 -0.12
N PHE A 99 2.29 5.22 -1.21
CA PHE A 99 1.27 5.40 -2.24
C PHE A 99 -0.16 5.20 -1.72
N GLN A 100 -0.37 4.59 -0.56
CA GLN A 100 -1.69 4.49 0.08
C GLN A 100 -2.40 5.84 0.25
N ASP A 101 -1.64 6.94 0.34
CA ASP A 101 -2.20 8.26 0.63
C ASP A 101 -2.64 9.03 -0.62
N ILE A 102 -2.27 8.55 -1.80
CA ILE A 102 -2.69 9.09 -3.11
C ILE A 102 -3.68 8.16 -3.82
N LEU A 103 -4.13 7.10 -3.14
CA LEU A 103 -5.18 6.23 -3.66
C LEU A 103 -6.54 6.92 -3.50
N ASP A 104 -7.03 7.48 -4.61
CA ASP A 104 -8.29 8.20 -4.67
C ASP A 104 -9.50 7.33 -4.37
N ILE A 105 -10.42 7.88 -3.58
CA ILE A 105 -11.72 7.28 -3.26
C ILE A 105 -12.89 8.08 -3.86
N SER A 106 -12.61 9.15 -4.62
CA SER A 106 -13.62 10.06 -5.18
C SER A 106 -14.62 9.34 -6.09
N ILE A 107 -15.85 9.84 -6.08
CA ILE A 107 -16.95 9.32 -6.91
C ILE A 107 -17.12 10.29 -8.07
N ASN A 108 -16.83 9.89 -9.30
CA ASN A 108 -17.05 10.74 -10.47
C ASN A 108 -18.54 10.78 -10.80
N ALA A 109 -19.20 11.88 -10.44
CA ALA A 109 -20.64 12.00 -10.58
C ALA A 109 -21.16 12.02 -12.03
N GLU A 110 -20.30 12.30 -13.01
CA GLU A 110 -20.69 12.44 -14.41
C GLU A 110 -20.51 11.14 -15.21
N LEU A 111 -19.46 10.36 -14.92
CA LEU A 111 -19.20 9.08 -15.60
C LEU A 111 -19.99 7.90 -15.00
N ASP A 112 -20.35 7.99 -13.71
CA ASP A 112 -20.84 6.83 -12.96
C ASP A 112 -22.36 6.76 -12.74
N PHE A 113 -23.10 7.82 -13.12
CA PHE A 113 -24.53 7.95 -12.86
C PHE A 113 -25.39 7.59 -14.08
N LYS A 114 -25.58 6.28 -14.28
CA LYS A 114 -26.92 5.75 -14.59
C LYS A 114 -27.78 5.88 -13.31
N PRO A 115 -29.14 5.86 -13.35
CA PRO A 115 -29.94 5.91 -12.12
C PRO A 115 -29.61 4.68 -11.26
N ARG A 116 -28.76 4.90 -10.25
CA ARG A 116 -28.20 3.90 -9.34
C ARG A 116 -28.44 4.39 -7.91
N THR A 117 -28.68 3.44 -7.01
CA THR A 117 -28.82 3.69 -5.58
C THR A 117 -27.47 4.07 -4.96
N ALA A 118 -27.47 4.77 -3.82
CA ALA A 118 -26.24 5.11 -3.09
C ALA A 118 -25.41 3.86 -2.72
N ALA A 119 -26.06 2.75 -2.40
CA ALA A 119 -25.41 1.47 -2.12
C ALA A 119 -24.68 0.92 -3.36
N GLU A 120 -25.27 1.04 -4.55
CA GLU A 120 -24.62 0.64 -5.80
C GLU A 120 -23.40 1.52 -6.12
N ILE A 121 -23.48 2.82 -5.83
CA ILE A 121 -22.36 3.76 -6.01
C ILE A 121 -21.22 3.43 -5.05
N LEU A 122 -21.49 3.23 -3.76
CA LEU A 122 -20.46 2.83 -2.79
C LEU A 122 -19.79 1.52 -3.17
N ARG A 123 -20.60 0.55 -3.60
CA ARG A 123 -20.10 -0.73 -4.11
C ARG A 123 -19.21 -0.57 -5.33
N MET A 124 -19.51 0.40 -6.19
CA MET A 124 -18.79 0.57 -7.44
C MET A 124 -17.53 1.43 -7.33
N HIS A 125 -17.51 2.40 -6.42
CA HIS A 125 -16.51 3.47 -6.39
C HIS A 125 -15.66 3.50 -5.13
N VAL A 126 -16.10 2.82 -4.06
CA VAL A 126 -15.42 2.84 -2.76
C VAL A 126 -14.97 1.43 -2.37
N TRP A 127 -15.88 0.46 -2.38
CA TRP A 127 -15.54 -0.91 -1.97
C TRP A 127 -14.67 -1.61 -3.00
N ASN A 128 -13.66 -2.33 -2.50
CA ASN A 128 -12.71 -3.10 -3.30
C ASN A 128 -11.95 -2.31 -4.38
N ARG A 129 -12.05 -0.97 -4.43
CA ARG A 129 -11.38 -0.14 -5.46
C ARG A 129 -9.88 -0.36 -5.44
N HIS A 130 -9.29 -0.33 -4.25
CA HIS A 130 -7.85 -0.49 -4.03
C HIS A 130 -7.45 -1.90 -3.62
N TYR A 131 -8.33 -2.89 -3.82
CA TYR A 131 -8.08 -4.29 -3.49
C TYR A 131 -6.72 -4.79 -4.00
N CYS A 132 -6.42 -4.55 -5.29
CA CYS A 132 -5.17 -5.00 -5.91
C CYS A 132 -3.93 -4.40 -5.21
N PHE A 133 -3.99 -3.12 -4.85
CA PHE A 133 -2.88 -2.46 -4.15
C PHE A 133 -2.66 -3.10 -2.77
N HIS A 134 -3.71 -3.24 -1.96
CA HIS A 134 -3.56 -3.80 -0.62
C HIS A 134 -3.19 -5.29 -0.64
N GLU A 135 -3.74 -6.07 -1.56
CA GLU A 135 -3.37 -7.47 -1.73
C GLU A 135 -1.90 -7.60 -2.15
N SER A 136 -1.42 -6.71 -3.04
CA SER A 136 0.01 -6.69 -3.41
C SER A 136 0.93 -6.41 -2.20
N LEU A 137 0.52 -5.55 -1.27
CA LEU A 137 1.25 -5.28 -0.04
C LEU A 137 1.36 -6.52 0.84
N LEU A 138 0.30 -7.35 0.91
CA LEU A 138 0.34 -8.63 1.63
C LEU A 138 1.40 -9.55 1.02
N TYR A 139 1.40 -9.73 -0.31
CA TYR A 139 2.40 -10.55 -0.99
C TYR A 139 3.84 -10.05 -0.80
N LEU A 140 4.06 -8.74 -0.83
CA LEU A 140 5.37 -8.15 -0.57
C LEU A 140 5.83 -8.46 0.87
N ARG A 141 4.93 -8.32 1.85
CA ARG A 141 5.23 -8.63 3.27
C ARG A 141 5.52 -10.10 3.49
N ASP A 142 4.74 -10.99 2.90
CA ASP A 142 4.95 -12.44 3.01
C ASP A 142 6.24 -12.87 2.30
N SER A 143 6.59 -12.22 1.19
CA SER A 143 7.87 -12.39 0.51
C SER A 143 9.04 -12.05 1.45
N ILE A 144 8.99 -10.88 2.10
CA ILE A 144 10.01 -10.43 3.06
C ILE A 144 10.06 -11.35 4.27
N SER A 145 8.91 -11.71 4.82
CA SER A 145 8.83 -12.59 5.99
C SER A 145 9.41 -13.97 5.69
N SER A 146 9.14 -14.50 4.49
CA SER A 146 9.74 -15.73 4.00
C SER A 146 11.26 -15.61 3.87
N TRP A 147 11.78 -14.47 3.40
CA TRP A 147 13.22 -14.22 3.33
C TRP A 147 13.87 -14.15 4.72
N LEU A 148 13.25 -13.42 5.66
CA LEU A 148 13.70 -13.32 7.06
C LEU A 148 13.65 -14.67 7.79
N ASP A 149 12.82 -15.61 7.32
CA ASP A 149 12.72 -16.99 7.78
C ASP A 149 13.66 -17.95 7.04
N GLY A 150 14.41 -17.48 6.04
CA GLY A 150 15.31 -18.30 5.25
C GLY A 150 14.64 -19.12 4.14
N ASN A 151 13.33 -18.95 3.92
CA ASN A 151 12.58 -19.64 2.87
C ASN A 151 12.76 -18.94 1.51
N MET A 152 13.93 -19.10 0.90
CA MET A 152 14.33 -18.30 -0.27
C MET A 152 13.44 -18.51 -1.51
N LEU A 153 13.06 -19.75 -1.78
CA LEU A 153 12.14 -20.03 -2.89
C LEU A 153 10.78 -19.36 -2.70
N ALA A 154 10.21 -19.46 -1.51
CA ALA A 154 8.94 -18.80 -1.19
C ALA A 154 9.05 -17.28 -1.32
N SER A 155 10.14 -16.69 -0.82
CA SER A 155 10.37 -15.25 -0.91
C SER A 155 10.37 -14.75 -2.35
N LEU A 156 11.04 -15.45 -3.28
CA LEU A 156 11.10 -15.08 -4.69
C LEU A 156 9.78 -15.38 -5.42
N ALA A 157 9.14 -16.51 -5.11
CA ALA A 157 7.85 -16.88 -5.69
C ALA A 157 6.77 -15.82 -5.40
N LEU A 158 6.74 -15.26 -4.19
CA LEU A 158 5.77 -14.27 -3.73
C LEU A 158 5.99 -12.86 -4.35
N LEU A 159 7.15 -12.56 -4.92
CA LEU A 159 7.36 -11.30 -5.66
C LEU A 159 6.55 -11.24 -6.96
N ARG A 160 6.21 -12.38 -7.56
CA ARG A 160 5.40 -12.44 -8.78
C ARG A 160 3.96 -11.91 -8.57
N PRO A 161 3.17 -12.44 -7.62
CA PRO A 161 1.83 -11.89 -7.37
C PRO A 161 1.89 -10.44 -6.89
N PHE A 162 2.92 -10.03 -6.14
CA PHE A 162 3.16 -8.62 -5.82
C PHE A 162 3.27 -7.76 -7.10
N LEU A 163 4.18 -8.09 -8.02
CA LEU A 163 4.35 -7.36 -9.28
C LEU A 163 3.06 -7.36 -10.11
N GLU A 164 2.42 -8.52 -10.25
CA GLU A 164 1.21 -8.66 -11.05
C GLU A 164 0.05 -7.83 -10.52
N LEU A 165 -0.19 -7.84 -9.21
CA LEU A 165 -1.26 -7.07 -8.58
C LEU A 165 -0.95 -5.57 -8.58
N SER A 166 0.31 -5.18 -8.44
CA SER A 166 0.74 -3.77 -8.53
C SER A 166 0.47 -3.21 -9.93
N VAL A 167 0.84 -3.96 -10.98
CA VAL A 167 0.56 -3.56 -12.37
C VAL A 167 -0.94 -3.60 -12.67
N LEU A 168 -1.67 -4.60 -12.16
CA LEU A 168 -3.12 -4.69 -12.32
C LEU A 168 -3.82 -3.50 -11.66
N HIS A 169 -3.36 -3.04 -10.49
CA HIS A 169 -3.90 -1.85 -9.84
C HIS A 169 -3.78 -0.62 -10.75
N ILE A 170 -2.60 -0.36 -11.30
CA ILE A 170 -2.39 0.77 -12.23
C ILE A 170 -3.20 0.61 -13.51
N TYR A 171 -3.22 -0.59 -14.09
CA TYR A 171 -4.04 -0.88 -15.26
C TYR A 171 -5.51 -0.54 -15.01
N ARG A 172 -6.05 -0.91 -13.85
CA ARG A 172 -7.44 -0.61 -13.48
C ARG A 172 -7.65 0.87 -13.25
N HIS A 173 -6.71 1.55 -12.59
CA HIS A 173 -6.77 3.00 -12.38
C HIS A 173 -6.88 3.73 -13.73
N VAL A 174 -5.94 3.53 -14.65
CA VAL A 174 -5.91 4.28 -15.93
C VAL A 174 -6.96 3.85 -16.95
N THR A 175 -7.58 2.67 -16.76
CA THR A 175 -8.67 2.21 -17.63
C THR A 175 -10.06 2.50 -17.08
N ALA A 176 -10.16 2.79 -15.77
CA ALA A 176 -11.42 3.11 -15.10
C ALA A 176 -12.02 4.41 -15.64
N ASP A 177 -11.21 5.44 -15.88
CA ASP A 177 -11.69 6.73 -16.40
C ASP A 177 -12.37 6.61 -17.77
N LYS A 178 -12.00 5.60 -18.56
CA LYS A 178 -12.59 5.34 -19.89
C LYS A 178 -13.74 4.33 -19.88
N ASN A 179 -13.78 3.43 -18.90
CA ASN A 179 -14.67 2.25 -18.92
C ASN A 179 -15.53 2.06 -17.66
N GLY A 180 -15.38 2.94 -16.66
CA GLY A 180 -15.87 2.74 -15.31
C GLY A 180 -15.20 1.57 -14.58
N HIS A 181 -15.58 1.38 -13.31
CA HIS A 181 -15.03 0.33 -12.44
C HIS A 181 -15.74 -1.04 -12.57
N GLU A 182 -16.77 -1.16 -13.40
CA GLU A 182 -17.59 -2.38 -13.49
C GLU A 182 -16.77 -3.63 -13.86
N LYS A 183 -15.91 -3.53 -14.87
CA LYS A 183 -15.03 -4.63 -15.31
C LYS A 183 -14.00 -5.04 -14.24
N HIS A 184 -13.66 -4.15 -13.30
CA HIS A 184 -12.82 -4.46 -12.15
C HIS A 184 -13.59 -5.29 -11.14
N LEU A 185 -14.78 -4.86 -10.76
CA LEU A 185 -15.64 -5.54 -9.80
C LEU A 185 -16.10 -6.92 -10.29
N GLU A 186 -16.39 -7.05 -11.59
CA GLU A 186 -16.64 -8.35 -12.19
C GLU A 186 -15.48 -9.32 -11.97
N TRP A 187 -14.24 -8.85 -12.08
CA TRP A 187 -13.06 -9.68 -11.82
C TRP A 187 -12.87 -9.96 -10.32
N VAL A 188 -12.97 -8.93 -9.46
CA VAL A 188 -12.86 -9.09 -8.00
C VAL A 188 -13.87 -10.13 -7.49
N HIS A 189 -15.08 -10.14 -8.03
CA HIS A 189 -16.12 -11.09 -7.67
C HIS A 189 -16.13 -12.39 -8.52
N GLY A 190 -15.05 -12.67 -9.24
CA GLY A 190 -14.86 -13.94 -9.96
C GLY A 190 -15.75 -14.16 -11.18
N LYS A 191 -16.45 -13.12 -11.67
CA LYS A 191 -17.32 -13.18 -12.86
C LYS A 191 -16.55 -13.08 -14.17
N LYS A 192 -15.34 -12.51 -14.15
CA LYS A 192 -14.51 -12.29 -15.34
C LYS A 192 -13.05 -12.57 -15.06
N ASN A 193 -12.33 -13.06 -16.08
CA ASN A 193 -10.89 -13.25 -16.01
C ASN A 193 -10.13 -11.91 -16.06
N LYS A 194 -8.98 -11.86 -15.40
CA LYS A 194 -8.04 -10.73 -15.55
C LYS A 194 -7.40 -10.74 -16.95
N PRO A 195 -6.99 -9.58 -17.47
CA PRO A 195 -6.16 -9.52 -18.67
C PRO A 195 -4.81 -10.22 -18.48
N ASN A 196 -4.15 -10.56 -19.59
CA ASN A 196 -2.78 -11.09 -19.53
C ASN A 196 -1.79 -10.00 -19.09
N PHE A 197 -0.70 -10.38 -18.42
CA PHE A 197 0.26 -9.42 -17.85
C PHE A 197 0.87 -8.45 -18.86
N HIS A 198 1.26 -8.93 -20.03
CA HIS A 198 1.86 -8.07 -21.06
C HIS A 198 0.87 -7.00 -21.53
N GLY A 199 -0.38 -7.40 -21.77
CA GLY A 199 -1.46 -6.49 -22.12
C GLY A 199 -1.77 -5.48 -21.01
N MET A 200 -1.69 -5.88 -19.73
CA MET A 200 -1.82 -4.94 -18.62
C MET A 200 -0.71 -3.89 -18.65
N VAL A 201 0.56 -4.29 -18.83
CA VAL A 201 1.69 -3.35 -18.91
C VAL A 201 1.53 -2.39 -20.10
N ASP A 202 1.18 -2.91 -21.27
CA ASP A 202 1.06 -2.12 -22.49
C ASP A 202 -0.07 -1.09 -22.39
N LEU A 203 -1.25 -1.51 -21.94
CA LEU A 203 -2.41 -0.64 -21.77
C LEU A 203 -2.25 0.33 -20.60
N SER A 204 -1.57 -0.08 -19.53
CA SER A 204 -1.23 0.85 -18.44
C SER A 204 -0.47 2.04 -19.01
N ILE A 205 0.64 1.80 -19.71
CA ILE A 205 1.50 2.89 -20.18
C ILE A 205 0.87 3.66 -21.35
N GLU A 206 0.07 3.02 -22.19
CA GLU A 206 -0.69 3.71 -23.26
C GLU A 206 -1.72 4.71 -22.71
N HIS A 207 -2.26 4.47 -21.52
CA HIS A 207 -3.33 5.29 -20.94
C HIS A 207 -2.87 6.18 -19.79
N LEU A 208 -1.59 6.21 -19.45
CA LEU A 208 -1.04 7.17 -18.49
C LEU A 208 -1.13 8.58 -19.07
N ALA A 209 -1.76 9.51 -18.37
CA ALA A 209 -1.73 10.94 -18.71
C ALA A 209 -0.28 11.46 -18.80
N ALA A 210 0.56 11.04 -17.85
CA ALA A 210 1.99 11.37 -17.82
C ALA A 210 2.81 10.89 -19.04
N ALA A 211 2.29 9.96 -19.86
CA ALA A 211 3.07 9.35 -20.94
C ALA A 211 3.51 10.36 -22.01
N GLU A 212 2.69 11.38 -22.31
CA GLU A 212 3.02 12.39 -23.32
C GLU A 212 4.14 13.35 -22.88
N PHE A 213 4.32 13.50 -21.58
CA PHE A 213 5.35 14.34 -20.96
C PHE A 213 6.68 13.61 -20.76
N CYS A 214 6.67 12.29 -20.93
CA CYS A 214 7.82 11.43 -20.70
C CYS A 214 8.55 11.06 -22.00
N ASN A 215 9.86 10.83 -21.88
CA ASN A 215 10.66 10.34 -22.99
C ASN A 215 10.22 8.91 -23.40
N THR A 216 9.88 8.72 -24.68
CA THR A 216 9.38 7.44 -25.21
C THR A 216 10.35 6.27 -25.03
N GLU A 217 11.66 6.49 -25.13
CA GLU A 217 12.67 5.45 -24.89
C GLU A 217 12.62 4.97 -23.45
N ARG A 218 12.52 5.89 -22.49
CA ARG A 218 12.38 5.54 -21.05
C ARG A 218 11.10 4.76 -20.77
N LEU A 219 9.98 5.13 -21.40
CA LEU A 219 8.72 4.38 -21.28
C LEU A 219 8.83 2.96 -21.86
N ASN A 220 9.52 2.80 -23.00
CA ASN A 220 9.77 1.48 -23.57
C ASN A 220 10.70 0.64 -22.69
N LEU A 221 11.73 1.25 -22.10
CA LEU A 221 12.61 0.56 -21.14
C LEU A 221 11.82 0.07 -19.92
N LEU A 222 10.88 0.87 -19.40
CA LEU A 222 10.00 0.46 -18.31
C LEU A 222 9.09 -0.72 -18.70
N LYS A 223 8.49 -0.68 -19.91
CA LYS A 223 7.68 -1.80 -20.43
C LYS A 223 8.48 -3.10 -20.45
N GLU A 224 9.66 -3.05 -21.05
CA GLU A 224 10.51 -4.22 -21.21
C GLU A 224 11.06 -4.70 -19.87
N SER A 225 11.40 -3.80 -18.94
CA SER A 225 11.85 -4.18 -17.60
C SER A 225 10.75 -4.92 -16.85
N LEU A 226 9.51 -4.40 -16.84
CA LEU A 226 8.37 -5.02 -16.14
C LEU A 226 8.07 -6.42 -16.70
N LYS A 227 8.04 -6.55 -18.03
CA LYS A 227 7.83 -7.83 -18.73
C LYS A 227 8.95 -8.83 -18.42
N LYS A 228 10.20 -8.37 -18.43
CA LYS A 228 11.36 -9.20 -18.09
C LYS A 228 11.34 -9.64 -16.63
N ALA A 229 11.01 -8.73 -15.70
CA ALA A 229 10.88 -9.03 -14.28
C ALA A 229 9.80 -10.10 -14.06
N PHE A 230 8.62 -9.94 -14.66
CA PHE A 230 7.55 -10.93 -14.57
C PHE A 230 7.99 -12.29 -15.12
N LYS A 231 8.61 -12.34 -16.30
CA LYS A 231 9.14 -13.58 -16.88
C LYS A 231 10.16 -14.26 -15.94
N SER A 232 11.09 -13.49 -15.38
CA SER A 232 12.09 -14.02 -14.45
C SER A 232 11.45 -14.59 -13.18
N LEU A 233 10.43 -13.92 -12.63
CA LEU A 233 9.73 -14.37 -11.42
C LEU A 233 8.81 -15.58 -11.66
N CYS A 234 8.39 -15.82 -12.90
CA CYS A 234 7.67 -17.03 -13.27
C CYS A 234 8.50 -18.30 -13.08
N ALA A 235 9.83 -18.23 -13.24
CA ALA A 235 10.71 -19.39 -13.05
C ALA A 235 10.62 -19.98 -11.63
N TYR A 236 10.43 -19.13 -10.62
CA TYR A 236 10.32 -19.56 -9.21
C TYR A 236 8.94 -20.07 -8.81
N ASN A 237 7.92 -19.87 -9.65
CA ASN A 237 6.55 -20.36 -9.43
C ASN A 237 6.21 -21.60 -10.27
N HIS A 238 7.05 -21.90 -11.26
CA HIS A 238 6.86 -23.00 -12.19
C HIS A 238 8.03 -23.98 -12.11
N SER A 239 8.27 -24.75 -13.17
CA SER A 239 9.42 -25.65 -13.28
C SER A 239 10.64 -24.85 -13.74
N PRO A 240 11.58 -24.48 -12.85
CA PRO A 240 12.75 -23.71 -13.24
C PRO A 240 13.66 -24.53 -14.15
N GLN A 241 14.31 -23.87 -15.11
CA GLN A 241 15.49 -24.43 -15.76
C GLN A 241 16.66 -24.52 -14.77
N LEU A 242 17.71 -25.27 -15.13
CA LEU A 242 18.84 -25.49 -14.22
C LEU A 242 19.52 -24.18 -13.85
N ASP A 243 19.73 -23.29 -14.83
CA ASP A 243 20.31 -21.95 -14.66
C ASP A 243 19.38 -20.95 -13.95
N GLU A 244 18.09 -21.27 -13.83
CA GLU A 244 17.11 -20.48 -13.08
C GLU A 244 16.91 -20.99 -11.64
N SER A 245 17.38 -22.21 -11.34
CA SER A 245 17.13 -22.85 -10.04
C SER A 245 17.99 -22.24 -8.93
N ILE A 246 17.34 -21.86 -7.82
CA ILE A 246 18.00 -21.41 -6.59
C ILE A 246 18.98 -22.47 -6.05
N SER A 247 18.72 -23.76 -6.30
CA SER A 247 19.61 -24.83 -5.85
C SER A 247 21.01 -24.77 -6.49
N THR A 248 21.15 -24.11 -7.64
CA THR A 248 22.48 -23.88 -8.24
C THR A 248 23.28 -22.84 -7.46
N MET A 249 22.62 -21.84 -6.90
CA MET A 249 23.24 -20.84 -6.02
C MET A 249 23.70 -21.46 -4.70
N SER A 250 23.00 -22.49 -4.21
CA SER A 250 23.42 -23.28 -3.05
C SER A 250 24.38 -24.43 -3.40
N LYS A 251 24.80 -24.55 -4.67
CA LYS A 251 25.66 -25.65 -5.18
C LYS A 251 25.15 -27.04 -4.79
N GLY A 252 23.83 -27.21 -4.75
CA GLY A 252 23.18 -28.47 -4.36
C GLY A 252 23.12 -28.73 -2.86
N ASN A 253 23.66 -27.85 -2.00
CA ASN A 253 23.40 -27.91 -0.58
C ASN A 253 21.95 -27.48 -0.28
N LEU A 254 21.30 -28.18 0.65
CA LEU A 254 19.96 -27.84 1.12
C LEU A 254 19.95 -26.60 2.04
N SER A 255 21.12 -26.02 2.35
CA SER A 255 21.27 -24.82 3.16
C SER A 255 21.17 -23.55 2.33
N ILE A 256 20.59 -22.50 2.91
CA ILE A 256 20.59 -21.13 2.38
C ILE A 256 22.05 -20.65 2.23
N SER A 257 22.36 -20.00 1.11
CA SER A 257 23.67 -19.39 0.87
C SER A 257 23.62 -17.86 1.01
N ALA A 258 24.74 -17.23 1.36
CA ALA A 258 24.81 -15.76 1.44
C ALA A 258 24.48 -15.13 0.08
N GLU A 259 24.87 -15.78 -1.02
CA GLU A 259 24.55 -15.38 -2.38
C GLU A 259 23.04 -15.37 -2.62
N SER A 260 22.29 -16.38 -2.15
CA SER A 260 20.83 -16.40 -2.28
C SER A 260 20.14 -15.28 -1.51
N VAL A 261 20.69 -14.90 -0.34
CA VAL A 261 20.18 -13.81 0.49
C VAL A 261 20.41 -12.46 -0.20
N LEU A 262 21.61 -12.21 -0.71
CA LEU A 262 21.93 -10.99 -1.47
C LEU A 262 21.13 -10.90 -2.78
N PHE A 263 21.00 -12.02 -3.48
CA PHE A 263 20.23 -12.08 -4.72
C PHE A 263 18.78 -11.64 -4.51
N TYR A 264 18.15 -12.06 -3.42
CA TYR A 264 16.81 -11.60 -3.09
C TYR A 264 16.75 -10.07 -2.88
N LEU A 265 17.69 -9.48 -2.15
CA LEU A 265 17.73 -8.02 -1.95
C LEU A 265 17.75 -7.27 -3.28
N VAL A 266 18.59 -7.71 -4.22
CA VAL A 266 18.72 -7.11 -5.55
C VAL A 266 17.46 -7.31 -6.38
N VAL A 267 16.91 -8.52 -6.43
CA VAL A 267 15.70 -8.82 -7.21
C VAL A 267 14.50 -8.05 -6.67
N ALA A 268 14.26 -8.07 -5.36
CA ALA A 268 13.15 -7.37 -4.73
C ALA A 268 13.24 -5.84 -4.94
N SER A 269 14.43 -5.25 -4.74
CA SER A 269 14.66 -3.82 -4.98
C SER A 269 14.46 -3.43 -6.45
N SER A 270 14.92 -4.27 -7.38
CA SER A 270 14.71 -4.05 -8.82
C SER A 270 13.23 -4.08 -9.21
N VAL A 271 12.46 -5.03 -8.68
CA VAL A 271 11.00 -5.11 -8.90
C VAL A 271 10.30 -3.87 -8.31
N LEU A 272 10.62 -3.52 -7.07
CA LEU A 272 10.09 -2.34 -6.39
C LEU A 272 10.37 -1.05 -7.18
N ARG A 273 11.59 -0.88 -7.69
CA ARG A 273 11.98 0.28 -8.49
C ARG A 273 11.10 0.46 -9.72
N GLN A 274 10.82 -0.62 -10.44
CA GLN A 274 9.97 -0.58 -11.62
C GLN A 274 8.51 -0.30 -11.27
N VAL A 275 8.01 -0.93 -10.21
CA VAL A 275 6.63 -0.69 -9.71
C VAL A 275 6.47 0.75 -9.24
N ILE A 276 7.37 1.25 -8.39
CA ILE A 276 7.31 2.62 -7.87
C ILE A 276 7.42 3.64 -9.00
N PHE A 277 8.29 3.40 -9.98
CA PHE A 277 8.38 4.29 -11.14
C PHE A 277 7.06 4.30 -11.94
N LEU A 278 6.43 3.14 -12.15
CA LEU A 278 5.10 3.06 -12.77
C LEU A 278 4.04 3.83 -11.96
N PHE A 279 4.07 3.71 -10.62
CA PHE A 279 3.15 4.43 -9.73
C PHE A 279 3.40 5.95 -9.75
N VAL A 280 4.65 6.42 -9.81
CA VAL A 280 4.95 7.84 -9.98
C VAL A 280 4.34 8.39 -11.26
N LEU A 281 4.43 7.65 -12.37
CA LEU A 281 3.82 8.07 -13.63
C LEU A 281 2.29 8.03 -13.58
N ALA A 282 1.70 7.09 -12.83
CA ALA A 282 0.25 7.01 -12.64
C ALA A 282 -0.29 8.09 -11.69
N TYR A 283 0.53 8.53 -10.74
CA TYR A 283 0.19 9.55 -9.77
C TYR A 283 1.26 10.66 -9.75
N PRO A 284 1.33 11.52 -10.79
CA PRO A 284 2.40 12.51 -10.93
C PRO A 284 2.50 13.49 -9.76
N THR A 285 1.38 13.80 -9.09
CA THR A 285 1.35 14.65 -7.89
C THR A 285 2.15 14.08 -6.71
N SER A 286 2.54 12.79 -6.75
CA SER A 286 3.47 12.20 -5.78
C SER A 286 4.85 12.86 -5.74
N LEU A 287 5.24 13.59 -6.80
CA LEU A 287 6.51 14.31 -6.88
C LEU A 287 6.44 15.78 -6.44
N PHE A 288 5.24 16.28 -6.14
CA PHE A 288 4.96 17.68 -5.81
C PHE A 288 4.30 17.74 -4.43
N PRO A 289 5.05 17.47 -3.34
CA PRO A 289 4.50 17.46 -2.00
C PRO A 289 3.96 18.83 -1.60
N VAL A 290 2.87 18.83 -0.85
CA VAL A 290 2.26 20.04 -0.29
C VAL A 290 1.91 19.86 1.19
N ASP A 291 1.86 20.96 1.95
CA ASP A 291 1.36 20.92 3.32
C ASP A 291 -0.18 20.94 3.31
N LYS A 292 -0.78 19.80 2.92
CA LYS A 292 -2.25 19.64 2.92
C LYS A 292 -2.87 19.80 4.31
N TYR A 293 -2.11 19.49 5.36
CA TYR A 293 -2.60 19.62 6.74
C TYR A 293 -2.72 21.08 7.19
N ARG A 294 -2.09 22.03 6.49
CA ARG A 294 -2.25 23.45 6.78
C ARG A 294 -3.59 24.00 6.28
N LYS A 295 -4.13 23.41 5.21
CA LYS A 295 -5.38 23.85 4.55
C LYS A 295 -6.61 23.07 5.01
N TRP A 296 -6.43 21.81 5.40
CA TRP A 296 -7.56 20.92 5.72
C TRP A 296 -7.44 20.20 7.06
N GLY A 297 -6.44 20.55 7.89
CA GLY A 297 -6.20 19.86 9.15
C GLY A 297 -5.93 18.37 8.96
N VAL A 298 -6.36 17.53 9.89
CA VAL A 298 -6.15 16.07 9.87
C VAL A 298 -7.17 15.30 9.00
N SER A 299 -8.00 16.01 8.27
CA SER A 299 -9.00 15.46 7.34
C SER A 299 -8.81 16.02 5.92
N PRO A 300 -7.59 15.94 5.32
CA PRO A 300 -7.38 16.43 3.97
C PRO A 300 -8.12 15.58 2.94
N PRO A 301 -8.40 16.13 1.73
CA PRO A 301 -8.87 15.36 0.59
C PRO A 301 -7.98 14.14 0.37
N VAL A 302 -8.56 12.96 0.53
CA VAL A 302 -7.82 11.71 0.47
C VAL A 302 -7.59 11.34 -0.99
N GLY A 303 -6.35 10.98 -1.33
CA GLY A 303 -6.01 10.50 -2.67
C GLY A 303 -5.53 11.55 -3.66
N LEU A 304 -5.43 12.82 -3.27
CA LEU A 304 -5.06 13.90 -4.20
C LEU A 304 -3.60 14.35 -4.08
N TYR A 305 -3.10 14.42 -2.84
CA TYR A 305 -1.82 15.07 -2.55
C TYR A 305 -0.90 14.19 -1.70
N PHE A 306 0.37 14.17 -2.07
CA PHE A 306 1.44 13.78 -1.18
C PHE A 306 1.85 14.93 -0.27
N ASP A 307 2.35 14.58 0.91
CA ASP A 307 3.07 15.51 1.78
C ASP A 307 4.58 15.20 1.78
N GLU A 308 5.36 16.01 2.49
CA GLU A 308 6.81 15.83 2.62
C GLU A 308 7.20 14.46 3.19
N TYR A 309 6.35 13.84 4.03
CA TYR A 309 6.60 12.53 4.62
C TYR A 309 6.55 11.44 3.55
N ASN A 310 5.54 11.50 2.68
CA ASN A 310 5.38 10.55 1.57
C ASN A 310 6.51 10.73 0.54
N TYR A 311 6.76 11.98 0.14
CA TYR A 311 7.74 12.33 -0.88
C TYR A 311 9.17 11.96 -0.49
N ALA A 312 9.55 12.14 0.79
CA ALA A 312 10.88 11.81 1.27
C ALA A 312 11.25 10.35 1.00
N ALA A 313 10.32 9.40 1.19
CA ALA A 313 10.56 7.98 0.95
C ALA A 313 10.81 7.67 -0.54
N ILE A 314 9.99 8.26 -1.42
CA ILE A 314 10.17 8.13 -2.87
C ILE A 314 11.52 8.72 -3.29
N ARG A 315 11.85 9.92 -2.78
CA ARG A 315 13.11 10.60 -3.11
C ARG A 315 14.32 9.81 -2.69
N GLU A 316 14.28 9.22 -1.49
CA GLU A 316 15.36 8.39 -0.96
C GLU A 316 15.59 7.14 -1.81
N PHE A 317 14.51 6.48 -2.26
CA PHE A 317 14.61 5.23 -3.01
C PHE A 317 14.93 5.41 -4.51
N LEU A 318 14.28 6.36 -5.19
CA LEU A 318 14.53 6.63 -6.61
C LEU A 318 15.80 7.44 -6.86
N GLY A 319 16.30 8.14 -5.84
CA GLY A 319 17.46 9.00 -5.92
C GLY A 319 17.10 10.42 -6.38
N ALA A 320 17.73 11.42 -5.75
CA ALA A 320 17.40 12.83 -5.96
C ALA A 320 17.52 13.28 -7.43
N GLU A 321 18.56 12.84 -8.14
CA GLU A 321 18.79 13.21 -9.55
C GLU A 321 17.67 12.73 -10.49
N ASN A 322 17.23 11.47 -10.30
CA ASN A 322 16.13 10.91 -11.08
C ASN A 322 14.82 11.64 -10.81
N ILE A 323 14.59 12.01 -9.55
CA ILE A 323 13.38 12.72 -9.12
C ILE A 323 13.32 14.12 -9.70
N GLU A 324 14.40 14.89 -9.64
CA GLU A 324 14.42 16.23 -10.25
C GLU A 324 14.19 16.15 -11.77
N THR A 325 14.74 15.14 -12.43
CA THR A 325 14.47 14.90 -13.86
C THR A 325 12.98 14.61 -14.11
N LEU A 326 12.36 13.77 -13.29
CA LEU A 326 10.93 13.44 -13.42
C LEU A 326 10.04 14.64 -13.11
N LYS A 327 10.39 15.46 -12.10
CA LYS A 327 9.65 16.67 -11.76
C LYS A 327 9.61 17.65 -12.93
N LEU A 328 10.76 17.91 -13.56
CA LEU A 328 10.83 18.77 -14.75
C LEU A 328 10.01 18.22 -15.93
N GLN A 329 9.90 16.89 -16.05
CA GLN A 329 9.07 16.29 -17.09
C GLN A 329 7.59 16.44 -16.78
N LEU A 330 7.19 16.22 -15.53
CA LEU A 330 5.78 16.09 -15.13
C LEU A 330 5.15 17.38 -14.58
N GLU A 331 5.90 18.47 -14.43
CA GLU A 331 5.38 19.73 -13.86
C GLU A 331 4.23 20.35 -14.67
N ASN A 332 4.18 20.06 -15.96
CA ASN A 332 3.14 20.54 -16.88
C ASN A 332 2.08 19.47 -17.18
N CYS A 333 2.10 18.34 -16.49
CA CYS A 333 1.05 17.33 -16.60
C CYS A 333 -0.26 17.92 -16.09
N ASP A 334 -1.35 17.78 -16.86
CA ASP A 334 -2.65 18.41 -16.55
C ASP A 334 -3.09 18.16 -15.10
N ASP A 335 -3.05 16.90 -14.65
CA ASP A 335 -3.35 16.52 -13.26
C ASP A 335 -2.54 17.30 -12.21
N VAL A 336 -1.24 17.55 -12.49
CA VAL A 336 -0.37 18.32 -11.59
C VAL A 336 -0.76 19.79 -11.61
N VAL A 337 -0.96 20.37 -12.79
CA VAL A 337 -1.31 21.78 -12.93
C VAL A 337 -2.64 22.07 -12.24
N ASP A 338 -3.65 21.24 -12.48
CA ASP A 338 -5.00 21.42 -11.95
C ASP A 338 -5.04 21.25 -10.43
N LEU A 339 -4.42 20.20 -9.89
CA LEU A 339 -4.37 19.96 -8.44
C LEU A 339 -3.52 21.02 -7.73
N MET A 340 -2.37 21.42 -8.29
CA MET A 340 -1.57 22.49 -7.68
C MET A 340 -2.29 23.84 -7.72
N SER A 341 -3.02 24.13 -8.80
CA SER A 341 -3.88 25.32 -8.90
C SER A 341 -4.97 25.32 -7.82
N PHE A 342 -5.67 24.19 -7.65
CA PHE A 342 -6.68 24.04 -6.60
C PHE A 342 -6.08 24.22 -5.20
N TYR A 343 -4.98 23.53 -4.88
CA TYR A 343 -4.28 23.68 -3.61
C TYR A 343 -3.94 25.14 -3.30
N ASN A 344 -3.38 25.85 -4.28
CA ASN A 344 -2.97 27.25 -4.14
C ASN A 344 -4.16 28.21 -4.00
N SER A 345 -5.35 27.83 -4.48
CA SER A 345 -6.57 28.63 -4.34
C SER A 345 -7.16 28.58 -2.92
N CYS A 346 -6.86 27.53 -2.15
CA CYS A 346 -7.34 27.38 -0.78
C CYS A 346 -6.46 28.16 0.21
N GLU A 347 -7.07 28.87 1.16
CA GLU A 347 -6.33 29.58 2.21
C GLU A 347 -5.81 28.64 3.31
N ASP A 348 -4.76 29.06 4.00
CA ASP A 348 -4.25 28.35 5.18
C ASP A 348 -5.17 28.57 6.38
N LEU A 349 -5.49 27.51 7.12
CA LEU A 349 -6.32 27.61 8.30
C LEU A 349 -5.54 28.18 9.50
N PRO A 350 -6.19 28.97 10.37
CA PRO A 350 -5.60 29.42 11.62
C PRO A 350 -5.41 28.24 12.58
N GLU A 351 -4.47 28.38 13.53
CA GLU A 351 -4.07 27.28 14.42
C GLU A 351 -5.22 26.81 15.33
N GLU A 352 -6.10 27.73 15.71
CA GLU A 352 -7.30 27.45 16.49
C GLU A 352 -8.22 26.47 15.75
N THR A 353 -8.49 26.72 14.46
CA THR A 353 -9.30 25.83 13.62
C THR A 353 -8.63 24.47 13.42
N LEU A 354 -7.30 24.43 13.26
CA LEU A 354 -6.56 23.16 13.17
C LEU A 354 -6.67 22.32 14.45
N ASN A 355 -6.73 22.96 15.62
CA ASN A 355 -6.95 22.29 16.89
C ASN A 355 -8.37 21.75 17.04
N GLU A 356 -9.38 22.52 16.60
CA GLU A 356 -10.78 22.09 16.55
C GLU A 356 -10.94 20.85 15.65
N LEU A 357 -10.39 20.90 14.43
CA LEU A 357 -10.42 19.75 13.50
C LEU A 357 -9.74 18.50 14.06
N TRP A 358 -8.67 18.65 14.86
CA TRP A 358 -8.06 17.52 15.56
C TRP A 358 -8.97 16.94 16.64
N ALA A 359 -9.62 17.78 17.42
CA ALA A 359 -10.58 17.34 18.44
C ALA A 359 -11.74 16.59 17.81
N ASP A 360 -12.32 17.14 16.74
CA ASP A 360 -13.41 16.53 15.96
C ASP A 360 -12.99 15.18 15.39
N PHE A 361 -11.79 15.09 14.81
CA PHE A 361 -11.24 13.84 14.29
C PHE A 361 -11.11 12.76 15.38
N CYS A 362 -10.64 13.14 16.57
CA CYS A 362 -10.53 12.21 17.70
C CYS A 362 -11.90 11.70 18.16
N GLU A 363 -12.90 12.58 18.22
CA GLU A 363 -14.27 12.20 18.58
C GLU A 363 -14.89 11.25 17.55
N GLN A 364 -14.81 11.60 16.27
CA GLN A 364 -15.41 10.82 15.17
C GLN A 364 -14.81 9.42 15.05
N THR A 365 -13.49 9.31 15.20
CA THR A 365 -12.79 8.03 15.06
C THR A 365 -12.94 7.13 16.30
N ARG A 366 -13.54 7.65 17.39
CA ARG A 366 -13.72 6.96 18.70
C ARG A 366 -12.44 6.29 19.21
N MET A 367 -11.30 6.82 18.81
CA MET A 367 -10.03 6.23 19.19
C MET A 367 -9.71 6.60 20.64
N PRO A 368 -9.08 5.72 21.41
CA PRO A 368 -8.51 6.06 22.72
C PRO A 368 -7.26 6.94 22.56
N MET A 369 -7.32 7.95 21.69
CA MET A 369 -6.27 8.93 21.51
C MET A 369 -6.43 10.01 22.56
N ASN A 370 -5.35 10.29 23.25
CA ASN A 370 -5.27 11.41 24.17
C ASN A 370 -5.40 12.70 23.35
N THR A 371 -6.50 13.42 23.48
CA THR A 371 -6.69 14.76 22.91
C THR A 371 -5.56 15.73 23.31
N GLY A 372 -4.83 15.40 24.38
CA GLY A 372 -3.62 16.09 24.83
C GLY A 372 -2.37 15.95 23.95
N ILE A 373 -2.42 15.28 22.79
CA ILE A 373 -1.32 15.36 21.82
C ILE A 373 -1.35 16.76 21.20
N THR A 374 -0.35 17.59 21.51
CA THR A 374 -0.20 18.95 20.96
C THR A 374 0.77 19.03 19.78
N ASP A 375 1.62 18.02 19.61
CA ASP A 375 2.60 17.96 18.52
C ASP A 375 1.92 17.69 17.18
N ARG A 376 1.94 18.70 16.28
CA ARG A 376 1.31 18.65 14.95
C ARG A 376 1.71 17.43 14.15
N LYS A 377 3.00 17.11 14.15
CA LYS A 377 3.56 15.99 13.40
C LYS A 377 3.02 14.65 13.88
N LYS A 378 2.95 14.40 15.19
CA LYS A 378 2.31 13.20 15.74
C LYS A 378 0.85 13.11 15.34
N ARG A 379 0.10 14.22 15.37
CA ARG A 379 -1.31 14.25 14.91
C ARG A 379 -1.44 13.84 13.45
N ILE A 380 -0.59 14.37 12.57
CA ILE A 380 -0.53 14.00 11.15
C ILE A 380 -0.28 12.50 10.99
N LEU A 381 0.77 11.96 11.62
CA LEU A 381 1.11 10.55 11.52
C LEU A 381 -0.01 9.63 12.04
N LEU A 382 -0.70 10.03 13.11
CA LEU A 382 -1.87 9.34 13.66
C LEU A 382 -3.05 9.39 12.69
N SER A 383 -3.38 10.54 12.12
CA SER A 383 -4.48 10.67 11.15
C SER A 383 -4.27 9.81 9.91
N LYS A 384 -3.05 9.83 9.34
CA LYS A 384 -2.65 9.00 8.20
C LYS A 384 -2.80 7.51 8.51
N ALA A 385 -2.37 7.09 9.70
CA ALA A 385 -2.52 5.71 10.16
C ALA A 385 -3.98 5.24 10.13
N VAL A 386 -4.90 6.08 10.63
CA VAL A 386 -6.34 5.78 10.64
C VAL A 386 -6.92 5.72 9.24
N ILE A 387 -6.62 6.71 8.40
CA ILE A 387 -7.11 6.76 7.01
C ILE A 387 -6.65 5.53 6.23
N ARG A 388 -5.38 5.13 6.36
CA ARG A 388 -4.85 3.90 5.75
C ARG A 388 -5.58 2.64 6.23
N ALA A 389 -5.91 2.56 7.52
CA ALA A 389 -6.68 1.43 8.06
C ALA A 389 -8.11 1.37 7.49
N LEU A 390 -8.77 2.52 7.31
CA LEU A 390 -10.08 2.61 6.68
C LEU A 390 -10.03 2.21 5.19
N HIS A 391 -9.02 2.70 4.46
CA HIS A 391 -8.76 2.32 3.06
C HIS A 391 -8.56 0.82 2.91
N TRP A 392 -7.77 0.25 3.80
CA TRP A 392 -7.58 -1.18 3.82
C TRP A 392 -8.88 -1.93 4.09
N GLY A 393 -9.60 -1.61 5.17
CA GLY A 393 -10.85 -2.28 5.52
C GLY A 393 -11.91 -2.21 4.41
N SER A 394 -12.08 -1.05 3.78
CA SER A 394 -13.01 -0.87 2.66
C SER A 394 -12.64 -1.69 1.42
N SER A 395 -11.35 -1.99 1.24
CA SER A 395 -10.86 -2.80 0.11
C SER A 395 -11.18 -4.29 0.23
N TYR A 396 -11.49 -4.78 1.44
CA TYR A 396 -11.86 -6.19 1.71
C TYR A 396 -13.32 -6.35 2.17
N THR A 397 -14.15 -5.32 1.99
CA THR A 397 -15.57 -5.42 2.34
C THR A 397 -16.26 -6.39 1.37
N GLU A 398 -16.89 -7.43 1.90
CA GLU A 398 -17.67 -8.43 1.14
C GLU A 398 -19.17 -8.11 1.12
N LYS A 399 -19.86 -8.60 0.08
CA LYS A 399 -21.28 -8.39 -0.17
C LYS A 399 -22.20 -8.85 0.98
N ASP A 400 -21.83 -9.91 1.71
CA ASP A 400 -22.65 -10.44 2.83
C ASP A 400 -22.52 -9.63 4.14
N ASN A 401 -21.52 -8.74 4.23
CA ASN A 401 -21.43 -7.76 5.31
C ASN A 401 -22.28 -6.50 5.03
N GLU A 402 -22.79 -6.33 3.80
CA GLU A 402 -23.68 -5.21 3.41
C GLU A 402 -25.04 -5.31 4.11
N GLU A 403 -25.60 -6.52 4.30
CA GLU A 403 -26.84 -6.73 5.05
C GLU A 403 -26.66 -6.58 6.58
N ARG A 404 -25.42 -6.68 7.08
CA ARG A 404 -25.07 -6.56 8.50
C ARG A 404 -24.69 -5.14 8.91
N MET A 405 -24.25 -4.31 7.99
CA MET A 405 -24.14 -2.87 8.21
C MET A 405 -25.55 -2.30 8.22
N ASN A 406 -26.07 -1.96 9.40
CA ASN A 406 -27.35 -1.28 9.47
C ASN A 406 -27.29 0.05 8.70
N ASN A 407 -28.44 0.53 8.25
CA ASN A 407 -28.56 1.83 7.57
C ASN A 407 -27.85 2.95 8.37
N ASP A 408 -27.85 2.90 9.71
CA ASP A 408 -27.14 3.90 10.54
C ASP A 408 -25.61 3.91 10.33
N SER A 409 -24.97 2.76 10.07
CA SER A 409 -23.53 2.68 9.80
C SER A 409 -23.19 3.20 8.41
N LEU A 410 -24.06 2.90 7.44
CA LEU A 410 -23.96 3.42 6.08
C LEU A 410 -24.21 4.93 6.07
N ASP A 411 -25.24 5.41 6.76
CA ASP A 411 -25.60 6.82 6.91
C ASP A 411 -24.54 7.60 7.70
N SER A 412 -23.91 6.99 8.70
CA SER A 412 -22.77 7.58 9.43
C SER A 412 -21.53 7.73 8.53
N LEU A 413 -21.23 6.71 7.71
CA LEU A 413 -20.12 6.76 6.76
C LEU A 413 -20.41 7.75 5.64
N MET A 414 -21.65 7.80 5.14
CA MET A 414 -22.15 8.76 4.15
C MET A 414 -22.24 10.18 4.72
N SER A 415 -22.54 10.36 5.99
CA SER A 415 -22.51 11.67 6.68
C SER A 415 -21.06 12.15 6.86
N SER A 416 -20.15 11.24 7.20
CA SER A 416 -18.71 11.53 7.26
C SER A 416 -18.15 11.86 5.87
N TRP A 417 -18.66 11.20 4.83
CA TRP A 417 -18.22 11.38 3.44
C TRP A 417 -18.85 12.58 2.74
N SER A 418 -20.14 12.85 2.93
CA SER A 418 -20.80 14.03 2.35
C SER A 418 -20.15 15.32 2.84
N LYS A 419 -19.71 15.35 4.11
CA LYS A 419 -18.87 16.43 4.65
C LYS A 419 -17.50 16.56 3.97
N LEU A 420 -16.98 15.49 3.36
CA LEU A 420 -15.78 15.51 2.52
C LEU A 420 -16.07 15.85 1.04
N LYS A 421 -17.33 15.71 0.59
CA LYS A 421 -17.76 15.91 -0.80
C LYS A 421 -18.30 17.32 -1.07
N ASP A 422 -18.73 18.02 -0.02
CA ASP A 422 -19.17 19.42 -0.06
C ASP A 422 -18.00 20.42 0.08
N TRP A 423 -16.76 19.99 -0.18
CA TRP A 423 -15.53 20.80 -0.11
C TRP A 423 -14.79 20.83 -1.44
#